data_AF-A0A3D4I3S1-F1
#
_entry.id   AF-A0A3D4I3S1-F1
#
_cell.length_a   1.000
_cell.length_b   1.000
_cell.length_c   1.000
_cell.angle_alpha   90.00
_cell.angle_beta   90.00
_cell.angle_gamma   90.00
#
_symmetry.space_group_name_H-M   'P 1'
#
loop_
_entity.id
_entity.type
_entity.pdbx_description
1 polymer ?
#
loop_
_entity_poly.entity_id
_entity_poly.type
_entity_poly.pdbx_seq_one_letter_code
_entity_poly.pdbx_strand_id
1 'polypeptide(L)' 'NKESRVLIIGAGLIGLKCAEGIYGRVKSITVVDMAGRILPSILDEDGSAMMEKHIESKGVRF' A
#
# COMPACT_ATOMS: atom_id res chain seq x y z
N ASN A 1 10.39 12.99 8.43
CA ASN A 1 11.72 13.04 7.80
C ASN A 1 11.50 12.83 6.30
N LYS A 2 11.66 13.88 5.49
CA LYS A 2 11.28 13.85 4.06
C LYS A 2 12.15 12.91 3.21
N GLU A 3 13.35 12.56 3.68
CA GLU A 3 14.27 11.67 2.95
C GLU A 3 14.05 10.18 3.27
N SER A 4 13.20 9.87 4.26
CA SER A 4 12.98 8.50 4.70
C SER A 4 12.32 7.64 3.60
N ARG A 5 12.81 6.41 3.46
CA ARG A 5 12.18 5.36 2.65
C ARG A 5 11.54 4.36 3.60
N VAL A 6 10.25 4.14 3.46
CA VAL A 6 9.48 3.29 4.38
C VAL A 6 9.06 2.02 3.66
N LEU A 7 9.33 0.87 4.28
CA LEU A 7 8.81 -0.43 3.92
C LEU A 7 7.71 -0.81 4.91
N ILE A 8 6.52 -1.14 4.41
CA ILE A 8 5.39 -1.61 5.20
C ILE A 8 5.21 -3.09 4.90
N ILE A 9 5.18 -3.92 5.94
CA ILE A 9 4.94 -5.36 5.83
C ILE A 9 3.47 -5.61 6.19
N GLY A 10 2.71 -6.12 5.23
CA GLY A 10 1.27 -6.33 5.28
C GLY A 10 0.51 -5.33 4.41
N ALA A 11 -0.19 -5.81 3.39
CA ALA A 11 -1.12 -5.08 2.51
C ALA A 11 -2.60 -5.27 2.92
N GLY A 12 -2.84 -5.62 4.19
CA GLY A 12 -4.16 -5.56 4.83
C GLY A 12 -4.58 -4.12 5.16
N LEU A 13 -5.77 -3.97 5.76
CA LEU A 13 -6.37 -2.66 6.02
C LEU A 13 -5.46 -1.72 6.82
N ILE A 14 -4.84 -2.24 7.88
CA ILE A 14 -3.94 -1.46 8.76
C ILE A 14 -2.71 -0.98 7.99
N GLY A 15 -2.08 -1.86 7.21
CA GLY A 15 -0.89 -1.51 6.43
C GLY A 15 -1.17 -0.45 5.38
N LEU A 16 -2.29 -0.56 4.66
CA LEU A 16 -2.69 0.45 3.67
C LEU A 16 -3.08 1.78 4.32
N LYS A 17 -3.74 1.76 5.48
CA LYS A 17 -4.03 3.00 6.23
C LYS A 17 -2.78 3.64 6.81
N CYS A 18 -1.79 2.84 7.20
CA CYS A 18 -0.47 3.35 7.56
C CYS A 18 0.19 4.05 6.37
N ALA A 19 0.20 3.41 5.19
CA ALA A 19 0.72 3.99 3.94
C ALA A 19 0.03 5.33 3.62
N GLU A 20 -1.29 5.39 3.72
CA GLU A 20 -2.08 6.62 3.55
C GLU A 20 -1.69 7.71 4.57
N GLY A 21 -1.57 7.36 5.85
CA GLY A 21 -1.27 8.32 6.92
C GLY A 21 0.13 8.96 6.83
N ILE A 22 1.09 8.25 6.22
CA ILE A 22 2.46 8.76 5.98
C ILE A 22 2.68 9.26 4.55
N TYR A 23 1.66 9.15 3.68
CA TYR A 23 1.72 9.66 2.32
C TYR A 23 2.05 11.15 2.30
N GLY A 24 2.98 11.55 1.43
CA GLY A 24 3.49 12.92 1.35
C GLY A 24 4.40 13.36 2.51
N ARG A 25 4.62 12.54 3.54
CA ARG A 25 5.52 12.84 4.68
C ARG A 25 6.92 12.25 4.54
N VAL A 26 7.08 11.28 3.65
CA VAL A 26 8.30 10.50 3.41
C VAL A 26 8.64 10.46 1.92
N LYS A 27 9.88 10.07 1.59
CA LYS A 27 10.40 10.05 0.21
C LYS A 27 9.71 9.00 -0.65
N SER A 28 9.49 7.82 -0.10
CA SER A 28 8.84 6.72 -0.80
C SER A 28 8.26 5.71 0.16
N ILE A 29 7.19 5.07 -0.27
CA ILE A 29 6.53 3.99 0.46
C ILE A 29 6.55 2.76 -0.44
N THR A 30 6.91 1.63 0.13
CA THR A 30 6.77 0.31 -0.50
C THR A 30 6.02 -0.59 0.48
N VAL A 31 4.99 -1.25 0.01
CA VAL A 31 4.18 -2.18 0.79
C VAL A 31 4.48 -3.57 0.24
N VAL A 32 4.65 -4.56 1.10
CA VAL A 32 4.84 -5.96 0.69
C VAL A 32 3.91 -6.84 1.49
N ASP A 33 3.36 -7.88 0.88
CA ASP A 33 2.56 -8.91 1.55
C ASP A 33 2.94 -10.29 1.02
N MET A 34 2.64 -11.33 1.78
CA MET A 34 2.78 -12.72 1.33
C MET A 34 1.61 -13.13 0.42
N ALA A 35 0.45 -12.48 0.55
CA ALA A 35 -0.68 -12.67 -0.34
C ALA A 35 -0.39 -12.06 -1.71
N GLY A 36 -0.87 -12.70 -2.78
CA GLY A 36 -0.69 -12.24 -4.16
C GLY A 36 -1.52 -11.00 -4.56
N ARG A 37 -2.23 -10.38 -3.60
CA ARG A 37 -3.08 -9.20 -3.82
C ARG A 37 -3.31 -8.44 -2.51
N ILE A 38 -3.58 -7.13 -2.62
CA ILE A 38 -3.92 -6.30 -1.46
C ILE A 38 -5.33 -6.60 -0.93
N LEU A 39 -5.56 -6.37 0.38
CA LEU A 39 -6.86 -6.57 1.04
C LEU A 39 -7.55 -7.92 0.75
N PRO A 40 -6.83 -9.06 0.77
CA PRO A 40 -7.37 -10.35 0.28
C PRO A 40 -8.56 -10.89 1.09
N SER A 41 -8.72 -10.48 2.34
CA SER A 41 -9.85 -10.84 3.21
C SER A 41 -11.06 -9.91 3.11
N ILE A 42 -10.96 -8.83 2.32
CA ILE A 42 -11.97 -7.76 2.26
C ILE A 42 -12.48 -7.56 0.84
N LEU A 43 -11.59 -7.63 -0.15
CA LEU A 43 -11.92 -7.46 -1.57
C LEU A 43 -11.82 -8.80 -2.31
N ASP A 44 -12.49 -8.89 -3.45
CA ASP A 44 -12.25 -9.90 -4.48
C ASP A 44 -11.06 -9.49 -5.36
N GLU A 45 -10.71 -10.34 -6.32
CA GLU A 45 -9.50 -10.14 -7.15
C GLU A 45 -9.58 -8.85 -7.98
N ASP A 46 -10.73 -8.60 -8.60
CA ASP A 46 -10.97 -7.39 -9.40
C ASP A 46 -10.95 -6.13 -8.54
N GLY A 47 -11.59 -6.17 -7.36
CA GLY A 47 -11.58 -5.06 -6.40
C GLY A 47 -10.19 -4.77 -5.87
N SER A 48 -9.42 -5.82 -5.54
CA SER A 48 -8.01 -5.69 -5.15
C SER A 48 -7.20 -5.02 -6.25
N ALA A 49 -7.32 -5.47 -7.50
CA ALA A 49 -6.57 -4.91 -8.62
C ALA A 49 -6.94 -3.45 -8.93
N MET A 50 -8.23 -3.10 -8.81
CA MET A 50 -8.70 -1.72 -8.96
C MET A 50 -8.10 -0.82 -7.88
N MET A 51 -8.13 -1.28 -6.63
CA MET A 51 -7.61 -0.51 -5.50
C MET A 51 -6.07 -0.40 -5.56
N GLU A 52 -5.38 -1.46 -5.96
CA GLU A 52 -3.92 -1.47 -6.10
C GLU A 52 -3.48 -0.42 -7.12
N LYS A 53 -4.06 -0.44 -8.33
CA LYS A 53 -3.81 0.59 -9.36
C LYS A 53 -4.10 2.00 -8.87
N HIS A 54 -5.18 2.18 -8.10
CA HIS A 54 -5.51 3.48 -7.52
C HIS A 54 -4.42 3.97 -6.55
N ILE A 55 -3.90 3.10 -5.69
CA ILE A 55 -2.87 3.46 -4.72
C ILE A 55 -1.50 3.65 -5.42
N GLU A 56 -1.18 2.80 -6.41
CA GLU A 56 0.03 2.93 -7.24
C GLU A 56 0.05 4.26 -8.00
N SER A 57 -1.09 4.73 -8.49
CA SER A 57 -1.20 6.04 -9.17
C SER A 57 -0.79 7.22 -8.29
N LYS A 58 -0.80 7.03 -6.96
CA LYS A 58 -0.34 8.03 -5.98
C LYS A 58 1.17 7.94 -5.71
N GLY A 59 1.87 6.93 -6.22
CA GLY A 59 3.32 6.74 -6.09
C GLY A 59 3.76 5.78 -4.98
N VAL A 60 2.82 5.02 -4.40
CA VAL A 60 3.15 3.86 -3.54
C VAL A 60 3.52 2.68 -4.44
N ARG A 61 4.45 1.83 -4.00
CA ARG A 61 4.81 0.58 -4.69
C ARG A 61 4.33 -0.62 -3.89
N PHE A 62 3.87 -1.66 -4.58
CA PHE A 62 3.48 -2.95 -4.01
C PHE A 62 4.47 -4.05 -4.44
#